data_AF-A0A9K3Q1J3-F1
#
_entry.id   AF-A0A9K3Q1J3-F1
#
_cell.length_a   1.000
_cell.length_b   1.000
_cell.length_c   1.000
_cell.angle_alpha   90.00
_cell.angle_beta   90.00
_cell.angle_gamma   90.00
#
_symmetry.space_group_name_H-M   'P 1'
#
loop_
_entity.id
_entity.type
_entity.pdbx_description
1 polymer ?
#
loop_
_entity_poly.entity_id
_entity_poly.type
_entity_poly.pdbx_seq_one_letter_code
_entity_poly.pdbx_strand_id
1 'polypeptide(L)'
;MFRNPDDPENSLKAKIPEGKKAIADKGYLGEQHTKIAPPSQYDSRELAEFKNRARARHENFNARKKSFNVLSSTFRITKNKKEKHKIVFEVVCILCQYDMENGHPLWDV
;
A
#
# COMPACT_ATOMS: atom_id res chain seq x y z
N MET A 1 -15.19 11.37 7.84
CA MET A 1 -15.92 10.10 8.00
C MET A 1 -14.94 9.02 8.44
N PHE A 2 -15.06 8.55 9.68
CA PHE A 2 -14.17 7.55 10.28
C PHE A 2 -14.53 6.17 9.71
N ARG A 3 -13.56 5.43 9.14
CA ARG A 3 -13.80 4.05 8.67
C ARG A 3 -13.68 3.13 9.86
N ASN A 4 -14.72 2.36 10.14
CA ASN A 4 -14.64 1.26 11.09
C ASN A 4 -13.69 0.20 10.49
N PRO A 5 -12.54 -0.12 11.14
CA PRO A 5 -11.61 -1.13 10.63
C PRO A 5 -12.22 -2.53 10.57
N ASP A 6 -13.32 -2.77 11.29
CA ASP A 6 -14.01 -4.05 11.38
C ASP A 6 -15.25 -4.12 10.45
N ASP A 7 -15.45 -3.13 9.57
CA ASP A 7 -16.49 -3.16 8.55
C ASP A 7 -15.95 -3.86 7.28
N PRO A 8 -16.33 -5.13 7.03
CA PRO A 8 -15.79 -5.91 5.90
C PRO A 8 -16.13 -5.28 4.54
N GLU A 9 -17.26 -4.58 4.42
CA GLU A 9 -17.68 -3.93 3.17
C GLU A 9 -16.81 -2.72 2.82
N ASN A 10 -16.20 -2.08 3.81
CA ASN A 10 -15.36 -0.89 3.61
C ASN A 10 -13.84 -1.19 3.64
N SER A 11 -13.47 -2.47 3.71
CA SER A 11 -12.09 -2.92 3.65
C SER A 11 -11.44 -2.61 2.30
N LEU A 12 -10.10 -2.46 2.26
CA LEU A 12 -9.38 -2.29 0.98
C LEU A 12 -9.57 -3.49 0.05
N LYS A 13 -9.72 -4.69 0.60
CA LYS A 13 -9.94 -5.93 -0.15
C LYS A 13 -11.32 -5.95 -0.83
N ALA A 14 -12.35 -5.43 -0.16
CA ALA A 14 -13.69 -5.32 -0.74
C ALA A 14 -13.72 -4.39 -1.97
N LYS A 15 -12.84 -3.37 -2.00
CA LYS A 15 -12.74 -2.40 -3.11
C LYS A 15 -12.07 -2.94 -4.37
N ILE A 16 -11.50 -4.15 -4.32
CA ILE A 16 -10.95 -4.79 -5.53
C ILE A 16 -12.14 -5.27 -6.38
N PRO A 17 -12.25 -4.87 -7.66
CA PRO A 17 -13.35 -5.28 -8.53
C PRO A 17 -13.41 -6.81 -8.68
N GLU A 18 -14.61 -7.33 -8.95
CA GLU A 18 -14.78 -8.75 -9.23
C GLU A 18 -14.01 -9.17 -10.51
N GLY A 19 -13.46 -10.38 -10.50
CA GLY A 19 -12.56 -10.87 -11.56
C GLY A 19 -11.17 -10.21 -11.59
N LYS A 20 -10.89 -9.23 -10.73
CA LYS A 20 -9.56 -8.61 -10.60
C LYS A 20 -8.83 -9.11 -9.35
N LYS A 21 -7.49 -9.06 -9.40
CA LYS A 21 -6.63 -9.38 -8.26
C LYS A 21 -5.62 -8.24 -8.03
N ALA A 22 -5.33 -7.95 -6.76
CA ALA A 22 -4.25 -7.05 -6.37
C ALA A 22 -2.94 -7.83 -6.22
N ILE A 23 -1.83 -7.29 -6.75
CA ILE A 23 -0.50 -7.85 -6.53
C ILE A 23 -0.14 -7.62 -5.06
N ALA A 24 0.30 -8.67 -4.38
CA ALA A 24 0.68 -8.59 -2.98
C ALA A 24 2.01 -9.28 -2.72
N ASP A 25 2.53 -9.10 -1.52
CA ASP A 25 3.77 -9.73 -1.10
C ASP A 25 3.57 -11.18 -0.63
N LYS A 26 4.68 -11.89 -0.41
CA LYS A 26 4.71 -13.27 0.10
C LYS A 26 4.04 -13.45 1.46
N GLY A 27 3.90 -12.38 2.25
CA GLY A 27 3.12 -12.42 3.49
C GLY A 27 1.65 -12.81 3.30
N TYR A 28 1.13 -12.73 2.08
CA TYR A 28 -0.24 -13.10 1.72
C TYR A 28 -0.34 -14.49 1.05
N LEU A 29 0.70 -15.32 1.14
CA LEU A 29 0.63 -16.73 0.73
C LEU A 29 -0.46 -17.45 1.54
N GLY A 30 -1.33 -18.21 0.88
CA GLY A 30 -2.54 -18.79 1.47
C GLY A 30 -3.83 -18.03 1.14
N GLU A 31 -3.75 -16.74 0.81
CA GLU A 31 -4.92 -15.93 0.39
C GLU A 31 -5.10 -15.87 -1.14
N GLN A 32 -4.36 -16.70 -1.90
CA GLN A 32 -4.33 -16.68 -3.38
C GLN A 32 -5.69 -16.99 -4.03
N HIS A 33 -6.55 -17.70 -3.30
CA HIS A 33 -7.90 -18.06 -3.71
C HIS A 33 -8.89 -16.87 -3.61
N THR A 34 -8.43 -15.72 -3.11
CA THR A 34 -9.23 -14.50 -2.98
C THR A 34 -8.87 -13.47 -4.06
N LYS A 35 -9.08 -12.18 -3.79
CA LYS A 35 -8.77 -11.05 -4.68
C LYS A 35 -7.29 -10.64 -4.67
N ILE A 36 -6.38 -11.55 -4.31
CA ILE A 36 -4.95 -11.26 -4.09
C ILE A 36 -4.09 -12.20 -4.92
N ALA A 37 -3.02 -11.67 -5.50
CA ALA A 37 -2.06 -12.38 -6.33
C ALA A 37 -0.63 -12.22 -5.78
N PRO A 38 -0.23 -13.03 -4.77
CA PRO A 38 1.16 -13.08 -4.34
C PRO A 38 2.04 -13.75 -5.41
N PRO A 39 3.38 -13.71 -5.24
CA PRO A 39 4.30 -14.43 -6.12
C PRO A 39 4.07 -15.93 -6.03
N SER A 40 4.13 -16.61 -7.18
CA SER A 40 3.96 -18.07 -7.27
C SER A 40 5.11 -18.69 -8.04
N GLN A 41 5.53 -19.90 -7.64
CA GLN A 41 6.46 -20.71 -8.42
C GLN A 41 5.87 -21.20 -9.76
N TYR A 42 4.55 -21.13 -9.88
CA TYR A 42 3.80 -21.50 -11.08
C TYR A 42 3.55 -20.29 -12.01
N ASP A 43 4.03 -19.10 -11.66
CA ASP A 43 3.93 -17.94 -12.55
C ASP A 43 4.80 -18.19 -13.80
N SER A 44 4.31 -17.80 -14.98
CA SER A 44 5.20 -17.70 -16.14
C SER A 44 6.30 -16.68 -15.84
N ARG A 45 7.44 -16.78 -16.54
CA ARG A 45 8.55 -15.86 -16.34
C ARG A 45 8.10 -14.39 -16.50
N GLU A 46 7.31 -14.13 -17.53
CA GLU A 46 6.79 -12.80 -17.85
C GLU A 46 5.88 -12.27 -16.72
N LEU A 47 5.02 -13.12 -16.16
CA LEU A 47 4.15 -12.76 -15.06
C LEU A 47 4.93 -12.53 -13.75
N ALA A 48 5.93 -13.37 -13.48
CA ALA A 48 6.78 -13.23 -12.32
C ALA A 48 7.58 -11.91 -12.36
N GLU A 49 8.15 -11.57 -13.52
CA GLU A 49 8.85 -10.30 -13.74
C GLU A 49 7.92 -9.10 -13.58
N PHE A 50 6.71 -9.13 -14.15
CA PHE A 50 5.70 -8.10 -13.97
C PHE A 50 5.35 -7.89 -12.49
N LYS A 51 5.04 -8.97 -11.76
CA LYS A 51 4.76 -8.90 -10.31
C LYS A 51 5.97 -8.37 -9.51
N ASN A 52 7.19 -8.71 -9.92
CA ASN A 52 8.40 -8.21 -9.26
C ASN A 52 8.56 -6.70 -9.45
N ARG A 53 8.41 -6.19 -10.69
CA ARG A 53 8.46 -4.74 -10.96
C ARG A 53 7.36 -3.99 -10.21
N ALA A 54 6.13 -4.54 -10.16
CA ALA A 54 5.02 -3.96 -9.43
C ALA A 54 5.31 -3.81 -7.94
N ARG A 55 5.88 -4.86 -7.31
CA ARG A 55 6.26 -4.83 -5.90
C ARG A 55 7.41 -3.88 -5.63
N ALA A 56 8.46 -3.90 -6.47
CA ALA A 56 9.58 -2.96 -6.35
C ALA A 56 9.11 -1.50 -6.45
N ARG A 57 8.18 -1.19 -7.37
CA ARG A 57 7.56 0.13 -7.48
C ARG A 57 6.86 0.55 -6.19
N HIS A 58 6.09 -0.37 -5.60
CA HIS A 58 5.41 -0.11 -4.33
C HIS A 58 6.38 0.04 -3.16
N GLU A 59 7.47 -0.72 -3.14
CA GLU A 59 8.55 -0.59 -2.16
C GLU A 59 9.25 0.77 -2.26
N ASN A 60 9.47 1.30 -3.46
CA ASN A 60 10.01 2.66 -3.64
C ASN A 60 9.09 3.71 -3.04
N PHE A 61 7.79 3.63 -3.32
CA PHE A 61 6.80 4.53 -2.71
C PHE A 61 6.82 4.43 -1.17
N ASN A 62 6.93 3.21 -0.63
CA ASN A 62 7.06 3.02 0.82
C ASN A 62 8.36 3.58 1.38
N ALA A 63 9.48 3.51 0.65
CA ALA A 63 10.74 4.12 1.03
C ALA A 63 10.62 5.65 1.12
N ARG A 64 9.97 6.30 0.14
CA ARG A 64 9.71 7.75 0.17
C ARG A 64 8.92 8.17 1.40
N LYS A 65 7.85 7.44 1.75
CA LYS A 65 7.08 7.70 2.98
C LYS A 65 7.92 7.53 4.24
N LYS A 66 8.79 6.51 4.30
CA LYS A 66 9.64 6.26 5.47
C LYS A 66 10.64 7.38 5.76
N SER A 67 11.00 8.20 4.77
CA SER A 67 11.85 9.39 4.97
C SER A 67 11.19 10.46 5.86
N PHE A 68 9.88 10.40 6.08
CA PHE A 68 9.17 11.32 6.96
C PHE A 68 9.22 10.83 8.42
N ASN A 69 10.11 11.42 9.21
CA ASN A 69 10.28 11.11 10.65
C ASN A 69 8.99 11.19 11.48
N VAL A 70 8.00 11.96 11.03
CA VAL A 70 6.70 12.06 11.70
C VAL A 70 5.93 10.74 11.70
N LEU A 71 6.18 9.84 10.74
CA LEU A 71 5.56 8.52 10.68
C LEU A 71 6.21 7.50 11.64
N SER A 72 7.48 7.68 12.01
CA SER A 72 8.16 6.87 13.03
C SER A 72 7.98 7.43 14.45
N SER A 73 7.58 8.69 14.57
CA SER A 73 7.40 9.38 15.85
C SER A 73 6.12 8.91 16.57
N THR A 74 6.25 8.61 17.86
CA THR A 74 5.09 8.25 18.69
C THR A 74 4.39 9.49 19.23
N PHE A 75 3.08 9.63 19.01
CA PHE A 75 2.27 10.67 19.65
C PHE A 75 2.04 10.33 21.14
N ARG A 76 2.99 10.69 22.01
CA ARG A 76 3.04 10.21 23.42
C ARG A 76 1.97 10.83 24.33
N ILE A 77 1.63 12.12 24.17
CA ILE A 77 0.80 12.89 25.11
C ILE A 77 -0.33 13.60 24.35
N THR A 78 -1.28 12.85 23.81
CA THR A 78 -2.51 13.46 23.30
C THR A 78 -3.66 12.48 23.40
N LYS A 79 -4.86 12.95 23.79
CA LYS A 79 -6.12 12.30 23.40
C LYS A 79 -6.16 12.27 21.86
N ASN A 80 -6.72 11.22 21.25
CA ASN A 80 -6.85 11.10 19.78
C ASN A 80 -5.55 10.79 18.99
N LYS A 81 -4.67 9.93 19.54
CA LYS A 81 -3.39 9.53 18.88
C LYS A 81 -3.61 8.89 17.51
N LYS A 82 -4.63 8.05 17.37
CA LYS A 82 -4.96 7.34 16.13
C LYS A 82 -5.40 8.32 15.04
N GLU A 83 -6.26 9.28 15.37
CA GLU A 83 -6.72 10.31 14.43
C GLU A 83 -5.56 11.17 13.94
N LYS A 84 -4.68 11.61 14.85
CA LYS A 84 -3.49 12.38 14.46
C LYS A 84 -2.55 11.60 13.54
N HIS A 85 -2.26 10.34 13.88
CA HIS A 85 -1.41 9.51 13.03
C HIS A 85 -2.04 9.30 11.65
N LYS A 86 -3.36 9.11 11.57
CA LYS A 86 -4.09 9.01 10.30
C LYS A 86 -3.95 10.29 9.47
N ILE A 87 -4.20 11.46 10.06
CA ILE A 87 -4.07 12.76 9.37
C ILE A 87 -2.65 12.91 8.81
N VAL A 88 -1.64 12.66 9.64
CA VAL A 88 -0.24 12.76 9.21
C VAL A 88 0.07 11.77 8.10
N PHE A 89 -0.41 10.53 8.19
CA PHE A 89 -0.23 9.53 7.15
C PHE A 89 -0.84 9.97 5.81
N GLU A 90 -2.06 10.53 5.84
CA GLU A 90 -2.73 11.06 4.65
C GLU A 90 -1.96 12.25 4.05
N VAL A 91 -1.49 13.18 4.89
CA VAL A 91 -0.67 14.32 4.45
C VAL A 91 0.64 13.85 3.80
N VAL A 92 1.35 12.88 4.40
CA VAL A 92 2.58 12.33 3.81
C VAL A 92 2.28 11.66 2.46
N CYS A 93 1.17 10.93 2.32
CA CYS A 93 0.78 10.36 1.04
C CYS A 93 0.53 11.43 -0.03
N ILE A 94 -0.15 12.53 0.32
CA ILE A 94 -0.39 13.66 -0.59
C ILE A 94 0.93 14.32 -1.01
N LEU A 95 1.85 14.54 -0.07
CA LEU A 95 3.16 15.11 -0.38
C LEU A 95 3.98 14.21 -1.31
N CYS A 96 3.95 12.89 -1.10
CA CYS A 96 4.60 11.95 -2.01
C CYS A 96 3.93 11.95 -3.40
N GLN A 97 2.61 12.03 -3.49
CA GLN A 97 1.90 12.13 -4.77
C GLN A 97 2.27 13.41 -5.51
N TYR A 98 2.28 14.55 -4.81
CA TYR A 98 2.70 15.83 -5.36
C TYR A 98 4.14 15.76 -5.90
N ASP A 99 5.07 15.22 -5.13
CA ASP A 99 6.47 15.00 -5.56
C ASP A 99 6.56 14.13 -6.84
N MET A 100 5.75 13.07 -6.91
CA MET A 100 5.68 12.20 -8.07
C MET A 100 5.17 12.91 -9.34
N GLU A 101 4.22 13.83 -9.18
CA GLU A 101 3.66 14.63 -10.28
C GLU A 101 4.57 15.79 -10.70
N ASN A 102 5.56 16.16 -9.87
CA ASN A 102 6.46 17.31 -10.06
C ASN A 102 7.91 16.89 -10.33
N GLY A 103 8.11 15.91 -11.23
CA GLY A 103 9.43 15.57 -11.76
C GLY A 103 10.14 14.40 -11.09
N HIS A 104 9.53 13.78 -10.07
CA HIS A 104 10.06 12.57 -9.43
C HIS A 104 9.11 11.37 -9.56
N PRO A 105 8.69 10.94 -10.76
CA PRO A 105 7.74 9.83 -10.88
C PRO A 105 8.30 8.51 -10.33
N LEU A 106 7.40 7.57 -10.03
CA LEU A 106 7.80 6.16 -9.85
C LEU A 106 8.09 5.55 -11.23
N TRP A 107 9.01 4.59 -11.29
CA TRP A 107 9.23 3.82 -12.51
C TRP A 107 7.99 3.02 -12.92
N ASP A 108 7.93 2.69 -14.21
CA ASP A 108 6.83 1.92 -14.80
C ASP A 108 6.95 0.41 -14.53
N VAL A 109 5.86 -0.33 -14.75
CA VAL A 109 5.73 -1.77 -14.45
C VAL A 109 5.41 -2.57 -15.71
#